data_AF-A0A965ERR8-F1
#
_entry.id   AF-A0A965ERR8-F1
#
_cell.length_a   1.000
_cell.length_b   1.000
_cell.length_c   1.000
_cell.angle_alpha   90.00
_cell.angle_beta   90.00
_cell.angle_gamma   90.00
#
_symmetry.space_group_name_H-M   'P 1'
#
loop_
_entity.id
_entity.type
_entity.pdbx_description
1 polymer ?
#
loop_
_entity_poly.entity_id
_entity_poly.type
_entity_poly.pdbx_seq_one_letter_code
_entity_poly.pdbx_strand_id
1 'polypeptide(L)'
;MPTYSYFCEHCNKEFELFFYIKDYQPTPKCSECKKKSIRQYVKDVSTLNASVRKADNELKTIGDLAKRNSERMSSDEKTHLYMKHNSYKEDKIEEKPLPQGMSRIKKGSKTIWPN
;
A
#
# COMPACT_ATOMS: atom_id res chain seq x y z
N MET A 1 -0.04 -17.02 10.69
CA MET A 1 0.43 -18.37 11.04
C MET A 1 0.25 -19.25 9.81
N PRO A 2 1.24 -20.05 9.38
CA PRO A 2 1.17 -20.71 8.09
C PRO A 2 0.27 -21.95 8.14
N THR A 3 -0.92 -21.83 7.58
CA THR A 3 -1.75 -22.95 7.12
C THR A 3 -1.26 -23.39 5.74
N TYR A 4 -1.24 -24.70 5.53
CA TYR A 4 -0.74 -25.32 4.30
C TYR A 4 -1.83 -26.15 3.64
N SER A 5 -2.01 -25.97 2.34
CA SER A 5 -3.02 -26.65 1.54
C SER A 5 -2.46 -27.94 0.95
N TYR A 6 -3.18 -29.05 1.12
CA TYR A 6 -2.81 -30.37 0.60
C TYR A 6 -3.94 -30.97 -0.24
N PHE A 7 -3.55 -31.80 -1.20
CA PHE A 7 -4.45 -32.56 -2.06
C PHE A 7 -4.09 -34.04 -2.00
N CYS A 8 -5.11 -34.88 -1.91
CA CYS A 8 -4.95 -36.31 -2.00
C CYS A 8 -5.44 -36.84 -3.36
N GLU A 9 -4.54 -37.45 -4.13
CA GLU A 9 -4.85 -38.04 -5.45
C GLU A 9 -5.76 -39.28 -5.37
N HIS A 10 -5.88 -39.90 -4.19
CA HIS A 10 -6.66 -41.13 -4.04
C HIS A 10 -8.13 -40.89 -3.73
N CYS A 11 -8.46 -39.85 -2.98
CA CYS A 11 -9.84 -39.49 -2.67
C CYS A 11 -10.27 -38.17 -3.32
N ASN A 12 -9.38 -37.52 -4.08
CA ASN A 12 -9.59 -36.23 -4.73
C ASN A 12 -10.11 -35.13 -3.79
N LYS A 13 -9.68 -35.19 -2.53
CA LYS A 13 -10.07 -34.21 -1.50
C LYS A 13 -8.91 -33.28 -1.18
N GLU A 14 -9.28 -32.02 -1.01
CA GLU A 14 -8.43 -30.95 -0.56
C GLU A 14 -8.66 -30.70 0.92
N PHE A 15 -7.58 -30.40 1.64
CA PHE A 15 -7.66 -30.10 3.06
C PHE A 15 -6.51 -29.19 3.46
N GLU A 16 -6.70 -28.46 4.57
CA GLU A 16 -5.71 -27.56 5.12
C GLU A 16 -5.17 -28.14 6.43
N LEU A 17 -3.86 -28.11 6.60
CA LEU A 17 -3.21 -28.48 7.85
C LEU A 17 -2.39 -27.33 8.39
N PHE A 18 -2.44 -27.21 9.70
CA PHE A 18 -1.60 -26.31 10.46
C PHE A 18 -0.29 -27.04 10.82
N PHE A 19 0.84 -26.42 10.49
CA PHE A 19 2.16 -26.88 10.94
C PHE A 19 2.96 -25.72 11.52
N TYR A 20 3.64 -25.97 12.64
CA TYR A 20 4.77 -25.13 13.02
C TYR A 20 5.91 -25.33 12.02
N ILE A 21 6.72 -24.29 11.80
CA ILE A 21 7.84 -24.36 10.84
C ILE A 21 8.81 -25.51 11.17
N LYS A 22 8.99 -25.80 12.47
CA LYS A 22 9.85 -26.90 12.94
C LYS A 22 9.31 -28.30 12.62
N ASP A 23 7.99 -28.44 12.58
CA ASP A 23 7.29 -29.72 12.43
C ASP A 23 6.70 -29.89 11.03
N TYR A 24 7.18 -29.10 10.07
CA TYR A 24 6.68 -29.11 8.71
C TYR A 24 6.89 -30.49 8.06
N GLN A 25 5.80 -31.09 7.59
CA GLN A 25 5.83 -32.33 6.83
C GLN A 25 5.42 -32.07 5.37
N PRO A 26 6.28 -32.40 4.38
CA PRO A 26 5.97 -32.16 2.97
C PRO A 26 4.87 -33.09 2.44
N THR A 27 4.75 -34.30 2.99
CA THR A 27 3.79 -35.32 2.56
C THR A 27 3.01 -35.90 3.75
N PRO A 28 2.06 -35.16 4.34
CA PRO A 28 1.23 -35.67 5.42
C PRO A 28 0.26 -36.73 4.91
N LYS A 29 -0.27 -37.53 5.83
CA LYS A 29 -1.31 -38.52 5.53
C LYS A 29 -2.65 -37.80 5.35
N CYS A 30 -3.41 -38.20 4.34
CA CYS A 30 -4.78 -37.73 4.13
C CYS A 30 -5.67 -38.09 5.33
N SER A 31 -6.51 -37.14 5.76
CA SER A 31 -7.47 -37.32 6.86
C SER A 31 -8.46 -38.46 6.62
N GLU A 32 -8.81 -38.72 5.36
CA GLU A 32 -9.82 -39.72 5.02
C GLU A 32 -9.24 -41.07 4.61
N CYS A 33 -8.35 -41.09 3.60
CA CYS A 33 -7.85 -42.34 3.05
C CYS A 33 -6.50 -42.78 3.66
N LYS A 34 -5.89 -41.96 4.54
CA LYS A 34 -4.60 -42.20 5.20
C LYS A 34 -3.40 -42.42 4.27
N LYS A 35 -3.59 -42.28 2.96
CA LYS A 35 -2.52 -42.33 1.95
C LYS A 35 -1.75 -41.00 1.91
N LYS A 36 -0.61 -41.01 1.23
CA LYS A 36 0.23 -39.81 1.08
C LYS A 36 -0.53 -38.74 0.30
N SER A 37 -0.35 -37.49 0.70
CA SER A 37 -0.88 -36.31 0.03
C SER A 37 0.25 -35.43 -0.48
N ILE A 38 -0.07 -34.57 -1.45
CA ILE A 38 0.86 -33.65 -2.08
C ILE A 38 0.44 -32.23 -1.73
N ARG A 39 1.41 -31.34 -1.49
CA ARG A 39 1.15 -29.94 -1.19
C ARG A 39 0.74 -29.15 -2.44
N GLN A 40 -0.29 -28.32 -2.32
CA GLN A 40 -0.74 -27.41 -3.37
C GLN A 40 -0.19 -26.00 -3.13
N TYR A 41 1.00 -25.70 -3.67
CA TYR A 41 1.63 -24.38 -3.54
C TYR A 41 0.81 -23.25 -4.17
N VAL A 42 0.09 -23.52 -5.26
CA VAL A 42 -0.69 -22.49 -5.98
C VAL A 42 -1.76 -21.89 -5.07
N LYS A 43 -2.43 -22.72 -4.26
CA LYS A 43 -3.44 -22.25 -3.30
C LYS A 43 -2.82 -21.47 -2.16
N ASP A 44 -1.72 -21.97 -1.60
CA ASP A 44 -0.99 -21.26 -0.54
C ASP A 44 -0.49 -19.88 -1.00
N VAL A 45 -0.06 -19.75 -2.25
CA VAL A 45 0.40 -18.46 -2.81
C VAL A 45 -0.78 -17.56 -3.15
N SER A 46 -1.92 -18.10 -3.59
CA SER A 46 -3.10 -17.29 -3.91
C SER A 46 -3.67 -16.52 -2.72
N THR A 47 -3.49 -17.04 -1.49
CA THR A 47 -3.94 -16.39 -0.26
C THR A 47 -2.93 -15.38 0.28
N LEU A 48 -1.70 -15.35 -0.26
CA LEU A 48 -0.72 -14.33 0.08
C LEU A 48 -1.10 -13.01 -0.61
N ASN A 49 -1.79 -12.16 0.13
CA ASN A 49 -1.99 -10.75 -0.21
C ASN A 49 -0.65 -9.98 -0.04
N ALA A 50 0.35 -10.30 -0.86
CA ALA A 50 1.58 -9.55 -0.93
C ALA A 50 1.32 -8.28 -1.76
N SER A 51 1.69 -7.11 -1.22
CA SER A 51 1.69 -5.88 -2.01
C SER A 51 2.85 -5.93 -3.00
N VAL A 52 2.57 -6.38 -4.22
CA VAL A 52 3.55 -6.34 -5.30
C VAL A 52 3.71 -4.89 -5.75
N ARG A 53 4.93 -4.37 -5.74
CA ARG A 53 5.23 -3.12 -6.46
C ARG A 53 4.88 -3.38 -7.92
N LYS A 54 3.83 -2.72 -8.41
CA LYS A 54 3.36 -2.84 -9.80
C LYS A 54 4.55 -2.77 -10.77
N ALA A 55 4.61 -3.60 -11.80
CA ALA A 55 5.63 -3.41 -12.85
C ALA A 55 5.38 -2.09 -13.62
N ASP A 56 6.33 -1.63 -14.43
CA ASP A 56 6.13 -0.43 -15.27
C ASP A 56 4.96 -0.62 -16.26
N ASN A 57 4.74 -1.87 -16.72
CA ASN A 57 3.62 -2.23 -17.58
C ASN A 57 2.26 -2.30 -16.86
N GLU A 58 2.25 -2.26 -15.52
CA GLU A 58 1.05 -2.38 -14.69
C GLU A 58 0.59 -1.03 -14.11
N LEU A 59 1.27 0.06 -14.48
CA LEU A 59 0.90 1.42 -14.12
C LEU A 59 -0.37 1.84 -14.88
N LYS A 60 -1.53 1.76 -14.21
CA LYS A 60 -2.83 2.08 -14.83
C LYS A 60 -3.22 3.54 -14.70
N THR A 61 -2.67 4.27 -13.73
CA THR A 61 -3.09 5.64 -13.42
C THR A 61 -1.94 6.63 -13.45
N ILE A 62 -2.26 7.91 -13.73
CA ILE A 62 -1.30 9.02 -13.64
C ILE A 62 -0.74 9.13 -12.21
N GLY A 63 -1.56 8.83 -11.19
CA GLY A 63 -1.13 8.81 -9.80
C GLY A 63 -0.08 7.72 -9.52
N ASP A 64 -0.26 6.51 -10.06
CA ASP A 64 0.72 5.43 -9.94
C ASP A 64 2.06 5.83 -10.60
N LEU A 65 2.01 6.46 -11.77
CA LEU A 65 3.20 6.95 -12.48
C LEU A 65 3.92 8.06 -11.71
N ALA A 66 3.17 9.04 -11.18
CA ALA A 66 3.72 10.13 -10.37
C ALA A 66 4.37 9.59 -9.09
N LYS A 67 3.77 8.59 -8.44
CA LYS A 67 4.34 7.92 -7.27
C LYS A 67 5.65 7.22 -7.61
N ARG A 68 5.74 6.52 -8.75
CA ARG A 68 6.99 5.88 -9.17
C ARG A 68 8.10 6.88 -9.46
N ASN A 69 7.75 7.97 -10.13
CA ASN A 69 8.71 9.03 -10.43
C ASN A 69 9.22 9.69 -9.15
N SER A 70 8.34 9.94 -8.17
CA SER A 70 8.77 10.48 -6.88
C SER A 70 9.58 9.47 -6.05
N GLU A 71 9.31 8.17 -6.13
CA GLU A 71 10.14 7.14 -5.49
C GLU A 71 11.56 7.09 -6.06
N ARG A 72 11.74 7.35 -7.36
CA ARG A 72 13.07 7.38 -8.02
C ARG A 72 13.89 8.62 -7.65
N MET A 73 13.24 9.69 -7.20
CA MET A 73 13.93 10.92 -6.83
C MET A 73 14.63 10.81 -5.47
N SER A 74 15.83 11.39 -5.41
CA SER A 74 16.57 11.60 -4.16
C SER A 74 15.85 12.58 -3.22
N SER A 75 16.25 12.62 -1.95
CA SER A 75 15.72 13.57 -0.97
C SER A 75 15.94 15.02 -1.41
N ASP A 76 17.10 15.31 -1.99
CA ASP A 76 17.55 16.67 -2.29
C ASP A 76 16.79 17.23 -3.51
N GLU A 77 16.51 16.37 -4.50
CA GLU A 77 15.66 16.74 -5.64
C GLU A 77 14.22 17.01 -5.20
N LYS A 78 13.71 16.24 -4.23
CA LYS A 78 12.36 16.44 -3.68
C LYS A 78 12.25 17.77 -2.96
N THR A 79 13.22 18.12 -2.12
CA THR A 79 13.22 19.40 -1.40
C THR A 79 13.37 20.56 -2.35
N HIS A 80 14.24 20.45 -3.37
CA HIS A 80 14.40 21.48 -4.40
C HIS A 80 13.11 21.71 -5.19
N LEU A 81 12.42 20.66 -5.67
CA LEU A 81 11.13 20.80 -6.36
C LEU A 81 10.07 21.40 -5.44
N TYR A 82 10.01 20.96 -4.18
CA TYR A 82 9.07 21.51 -3.22
C TYR A 82 9.29 23.01 -3.01
N MET A 83 10.53 23.46 -2.81
CA MET A 83 10.88 24.87 -2.66
C MET A 83 10.57 25.67 -3.94
N LYS A 84 10.93 25.14 -5.11
CA LYS A 84 10.61 25.79 -6.40
C LYS A 84 9.11 26.04 -6.55
N HIS A 85 8.27 25.07 -6.20
CA HIS A 85 6.83 25.15 -6.37
C HIS A 85 6.10 25.85 -5.22
N ASN A 86 6.69 26.00 -4.03
CA ASN A 86 6.03 26.62 -2.87
C ASN A 86 6.70 27.89 -2.36
N SER A 87 7.86 28.29 -2.90
CA SER A 87 8.56 29.54 -2.57
C SER A 87 7.63 30.74 -2.54
N TYR A 88 6.77 30.91 -3.55
CA TYR A 88 5.81 32.02 -3.59
C TYR A 88 4.80 32.08 -2.43
N LYS A 89 4.58 30.98 -1.68
CA LYS A 89 3.70 30.95 -0.51
C LYS A 89 4.44 31.32 0.77
N GLU A 90 5.68 30.87 0.89
CA GLU A 90 6.57 31.13 2.04
C GLU A 90 7.14 32.54 1.94
N ASP A 91 7.57 32.94 0.74
CA ASP A 91 8.01 34.30 0.37
C ASP A 91 6.82 35.24 0.14
N LYS A 92 5.70 35.01 0.83
CA LYS A 92 4.64 36.02 0.90
C LYS A 92 5.24 37.26 1.54
N ILE A 93 5.67 38.18 0.67
CA ILE A 93 5.96 39.57 0.98
C ILE A 93 4.66 40.13 1.57
N GLU A 94 4.50 40.02 2.89
CA GLU A 94 3.43 40.67 3.65
C GLU A 94 3.49 42.20 3.51
N GLU A 95 4.56 42.71 2.89
CA GLU A 95 4.96 44.09 2.74
C GLU A 95 4.70 44.72 1.38
N LYS A 96 4.01 44.06 0.43
CA LYS A 96 3.48 44.85 -0.70
C LYS A 96 2.35 45.71 -0.12
N PRO A 97 2.54 47.04 0.03
CA PRO A 97 1.50 47.87 0.61
C PRO A 97 0.26 47.74 -0.27
N LEU A 98 -0.90 47.70 0.37
CA LEU A 98 -2.16 47.72 -0.36
C LEU A 98 -2.19 48.96 -1.25
N PRO A 99 -2.79 48.89 -2.45
CA PRO A 99 -3.02 50.07 -3.28
C PRO A 99 -3.67 51.17 -2.45
N GLN A 100 -3.24 52.41 -2.67
CA GLN A 100 -3.66 53.57 -1.90
C GLN A 100 -5.20 53.67 -1.90
N GLY A 101 -5.83 53.52 -0.73
CA GLY A 101 -7.29 53.54 -0.56
C GLY A 101 -7.95 52.18 -0.22
N MET A 102 -7.22 51.07 -0.19
CA MET A 102 -7.75 49.77 0.25
C MET A 102 -7.36 49.42 1.69
N SER A 103 -8.34 49.06 2.53
CA SER A 103 -8.11 48.52 3.88
C SER A 103 -8.31 46.99 3.92
N ARG A 104 -7.52 46.27 4.73
CA ARG A 104 -7.70 44.81 4.92
C ARG A 104 -9.05 44.57 5.60
N ILE A 105 -9.87 43.69 5.02
CA ILE A 105 -11.11 43.21 5.67
C ILE A 105 -10.73 42.49 6.96
N LYS A 106 -11.20 42.98 8.11
CA LYS A 106 -11.04 42.30 9.39
C LYS A 106 -11.95 41.07 9.41
N LYS A 107 -11.38 39.90 9.67
CA LYS A 107 -12.17 38.67 9.82
C LYS A 107 -13.06 38.80 11.06
N GLY A 108 -14.37 38.63 10.89
CA GLY A 108 -15.34 38.65 11.99
C GLY A 108 -15.13 37.49 12.97
N SER A 109 -15.81 37.54 14.11
CA SER A 109 -15.85 36.42 15.05
C SER A 109 -16.41 35.17 14.37
N LYS A 110 -15.89 34.00 14.75
CA LYS A 110 -16.42 32.73 14.23
C LYS A 110 -17.84 32.53 14.75
N THR A 111 -18.78 32.18 13.88
CA THR A 111 -20.12 31.75 14.27
C THR A 111 -20.03 30.48 15.12
N ILE A 112 -20.54 30.52 16.34
CA ILE A 112 -20.68 29.36 17.22
C ILE A 112 -22.02 28.71 16.88
N TRP A 113 -22.00 27.49 16.38
CA TRP A 113 -23.22 26.71 16.15
C TRP A 113 -23.63 26.01 17.47
N PRO A 114 -24.91 25.98 17.83
CA PRO A 114 -25.38 25.21 18.99
C PRO A 114 -25.20 23.70 18.74
N ASN A 115 -24.76 22.98 19.77
CA ASN A 115 -24.70 21.51 19.80
C ASN A 115 -26.10 20.91 19.93
#